data_AF-S4NDH0-F1
#
_entry.id   AF-S4NDH0-F1
#
_cell.length_a   1.000
_cell.length_b   1.000
_cell.length_c   1.000
_cell.angle_alpha   90.00
_cell.angle_beta   90.00
_cell.angle_gamma   90.00
#
_symmetry.space_group_name_H-M   'P 1'
#
loop_
_entity.id
_entity.type
_entity.pdbx_description
1 polymer ?
#
loop_
_entity_poly.entity_id
_entity_poly.type
_entity_poly.pdbx_seq_one_letter_code
_entity_poly.pdbx_strand_id
1 'polypeptide(L)' 'MQSFEPGEVWYWDYSTNELYESGPELAGPVSHPVDQPVLGPAGRVPDDWARVLRA' A
#
# COMPACT_ATOMS: atom_id res chain seq x y z
N MET A 1 11.79 -6.30 2.73
CA MET A 1 10.37 -5.91 2.69
C MET A 1 10.17 -5.02 1.48
N GLN A 2 9.11 -5.30 0.74
CA GLN A 2 8.58 -4.46 -0.32
C GLN A 2 7.08 -4.30 -0.07
N SER A 3 6.44 -3.29 -0.67
CA SER A 3 4.98 -3.18 -0.66
C SER A 3 4.34 -3.99 -1.81
N PHE A 4 3.02 -3.91 -1.98
CA PHE A 4 2.28 -4.61 -3.05
C PHE A 4 1.74 -3.61 -4.08
N GLU A 5 2.49 -2.54 -4.32
CA GLU A 5 2.13 -1.54 -5.33
C GLU A 5 2.59 -1.99 -6.73
N PRO A 6 1.77 -1.79 -7.77
CA PRO A 6 2.12 -2.16 -9.13
C PRO A 6 3.43 -1.50 -9.60
N GLY A 7 4.35 -2.30 -10.14
CA GLY A 7 5.59 -1.82 -10.77
C GLY A 7 6.75 -1.58 -9.80
N GLU A 8 6.57 -1.83 -8.50
CA GLU A 8 7.69 -1.80 -7.57
C GLU A 8 8.65 -2.98 -7.81
N VAL A 9 9.94 -2.66 -7.73
CA VAL A 9 11.04 -3.65 -7.81
C VAL A 9 12.00 -3.55 -6.63
N TRP A 10 11.94 -2.45 -5.88
CA TRP A 10 12.83 -2.17 -4.76
C TRP A 10 12.47 -3.02 -3.54
N TYR A 11 13.41 -3.22 -2.62
CA TYR A 11 13.11 -3.77 -1.30
C TYR A 11 14.04 -3.22 -0.22
N TRP A 12 13.54 -3.22 1.01
CA TRP A 12 14.30 -2.91 2.22
C TRP A 12 14.85 -4.18 2.88
N ASP A 13 16.14 -4.23 3.17
CA ASP A 13 16.74 -5.30 3.97
C ASP A 13 16.86 -4.84 5.43
N TYR A 14 16.14 -5.50 6.34
CA TYR A 14 16.20 -5.21 7.77
C TYR A 14 17.47 -5.74 8.46
N SER A 15 18.10 -6.76 7.88
CA SER A 15 19.32 -7.33 8.45
C SER A 15 20.52 -6.40 8.26
N THR A 16 20.57 -5.69 7.13
CA THR A 16 21.63 -4.72 6.81
C THR A 16 21.22 -3.26 7.00
N ASN A 17 19.92 -2.99 7.18
CA ASN A 17 19.36 -1.64 7.28
C ASN A 17 19.64 -0.80 6.01
N GLU A 18 19.36 -1.39 4.85
CA GLU A 18 19.64 -0.81 3.54
C GLU A 18 18.46 -0.91 2.57
N LEU A 19 18.44 0.00 1.60
CA LEU A 19 17.51 -0.01 0.47
C LEU A 19 18.23 -0.59 -0.76
N TYR A 20 17.56 -1.51 -1.44
CA TYR A 20 17.99 -2.07 -2.72
C TYR A 20 17.01 -1.67 -3.82
N GLU A 21 17.54 -1.25 -4.98
CA GLU A 21 16.72 -0.81 -6.13
C GLU A 21 16.00 -1.97 -6.83
N SER A 22 16.50 -3.20 -6.71
CA SER A 22 15.87 -4.40 -7.24
C SER A 22 16.10 -5.60 -6.33
N GLY A 23 15.15 -6.53 -6.29
CA GLY A 23 15.22 -7.72 -5.46
C GLY A 23 14.56 -8.95 -6.08
N PRO A 24 14.47 -10.04 -5.29
CA PRO A 24 13.75 -11.24 -5.69
C PRO A 24 12.28 -10.92 -5.98
N GLU A 25 11.71 -11.57 -6.98
CA GLU A 25 10.29 -11.42 -7.32
C GLU A 25 9.40 -11.94 -6.20
N LEU A 26 8.34 -11.18 -5.88
CA LEU A 26 7.34 -11.60 -4.89
C LEU A 26 6.51 -12.78 -5.42
N ALA A 27 6.16 -13.69 -4.53
CA ALA A 27 5.12 -14.67 -4.85
C ALA A 27 3.78 -13.94 -5.09
N GLY A 28 3.09 -14.29 -6.17
CA GLY A 28 1.84 -13.63 -6.53
C GLY A 28 0.69 -13.89 -5.54
N PRO A 29 -0.34 -13.01 -5.49
CA PRO A 29 -0.48 -11.78 -6.30
C PRO A 29 0.36 -10.61 -5.77
N VAL A 30 0.93 -9.81 -6.69
CA VAL A 30 1.83 -8.69 -6.36
C VAL A 30 1.12 -7.34 -6.17
N SER A 31 -0.18 -7.28 -6.46
CA SER A 31 -1.05 -6.12 -6.22
C SER A 31 -2.52 -6.56 -6.18
N HIS A 32 -3.38 -5.67 -5.70
CA HIS A 32 -4.83 -5.82 -5.83
C HIS A 32 -5.27 -5.68 -7.30
N PRO A 33 -6.41 -6.28 -7.69
CA PRO A 33 -7.02 -6.00 -8.99
C PRO A 33 -7.23 -4.50 -9.20
N VAL A 34 -6.89 -4.00 -10.37
CA VAL A 34 -6.97 -2.56 -10.71
C VAL A 34 -8.42 -2.05 -10.67
N ASP A 35 -9.38 -2.94 -10.90
CA ASP A 35 -10.82 -2.67 -10.85
C ASP A 35 -11.43 -2.82 -9.46
N GLN A 36 -10.64 -3.24 -8.46
CA GLN A 36 -11.10 -3.32 -7.07
C GLN A 36 -11.31 -1.90 -6.53
N PRO A 37 -12.54 -1.50 -6.16
CA PRO A 37 -12.77 -0.19 -5.57
C PRO A 37 -12.11 -0.09 -4.19
N VAL A 38 -11.77 1.13 -3.77
CA VAL A 38 -11.34 1.38 -2.39
C VAL A 38 -12.40 0.86 -1.43
N LEU A 39 -11.99 0.02 -0.49
CA LEU A 39 -12.92 -0.64 0.43
C LEU A 39 -13.66 0.39 1.28
N GLY A 40 -14.95 0.54 1.01
CA GLY A 40 -15.87 1.33 1.82
C GLY A 40 -17.24 1.45 1.12
N PRO A 41 -18.36 1.26 1.83
CA PRO A 41 -19.63 1.78 1.36
C PRO A 41 -19.47 3.28 1.11
N ALA A 42 -19.97 3.77 -0.02
CA ALA A 42 -20.15 5.21 -0.20
C ALA A 42 -20.88 5.78 1.04
N GLY A 43 -20.32 6.83 1.65
CA GLY A 43 -20.89 7.45 2.84
C GLY A 43 -20.50 6.86 4.20
N ARG A 44 -19.50 5.97 4.30
CA ARG A 44 -18.96 5.53 5.60
C ARG A 44 -18.11 6.62 6.28
N VAL A 45 -17.63 7.60 5.51
CA VAL A 45 -16.94 8.78 6.04
C VAL A 45 -17.96 9.93 6.08
N PRO A 46 -18.33 10.44 7.26
CA PRO A 46 -19.18 11.62 7.38
C PRO A 46 -18.56 12.82 6.66
N ASP A 47 -19.37 13.71 6.09
CA ASP A 47 -18.86 14.90 5.37
C ASP A 47 -17.94 15.77 6.22
N ASP A 48 -18.12 15.76 7.55
CA ASP A 48 -17.34 16.53 8.52
C ASP A 48 -16.21 15.74 9.20
N TRP A 49 -15.82 14.58 8.67
CA TRP A 49 -14.77 13.73 9.24
C TRP A 49 -13.48 14.49 9.58
N ALA A 50 -13.06 15.41 8.71
CA ALA A 50 -11.84 16.20 8.90
C ALA A 50 -11.97 17.16 10.10
N ARG A 51 -13.18 17.63 10.42
CA ARG A 51 -13.47 18.41 11.62
C ARG A 51 -13.40 17.53 12.86
N VAL A 52 -14.00 16.34 12.81
CA VAL A 52 -13.97 15.35 13.91
C VAL A 52 -12.55 14.92 14.27
N LEU A 53 -11.68 14.68 13.27
CA LEU A 53 -10.28 14.27 13.50
C LEU A 53 -9.38 15.35 14.12
N ARG A 54 -9.79 16.62 14.05
CA ARG A 54 -8.99 17.76 14.51
C ARG A 54 -9.44 18.34 15.85
N ALA A 55 -10.49 17.76 16.44
CA ALA A 55 -10.97 18.07 17.79
C ALA A 55 -10.11 17.37 18.85
#